data_AF-N9F6G8-F1
#
_entry.id   AF-N9F6G8-F1
#
_cell.length_a   1.000
_cell.length_b   1.000
_cell.length_c   1.000
_cell.angle_alpha   90.00
_cell.angle_beta   90.00
_cell.angle_gamma   90.00
#
_symmetry.space_group_name_H-M   'P 1'
#
loop_
_entity.id
_entity.type
_entity.pdbx_description
1 polymer ?
#
loop_
_entity_poly.entity_id
_entity_poly.type
_entity_poly.pdbx_seq_one_letter_code
_entity_poly.pdbx_strand_id
1 'polypeptide(L)'
;MTYPVPKLFEPTQKEKDEMMNNLLTSLEADGAFSTKAHEQGEPALFRLINIADSDSGQSITVRKFLLGCYNGARFPFDLTDLRSLDTAIVQDCLSVLAMDSRLTQEVHRYIENGSQIFEGWAQTVWSRGQLETKAKMEGMVEVLDYFIFGNDLKTTMSHVYTEEFEEHLAMLDRTGDSVRRWIKNNLD
;
A
#
# COMPACT_ATOMS: atom_id res chain seq x y z
N MET A 1 38.40 -17.19 -28.18
CA MET A 1 38.14 -17.94 -26.94
C MET A 1 36.71 -18.42 -26.97
N THR A 2 36.47 -19.73 -26.98
CA THR A 2 35.12 -20.32 -26.88
C THR A 2 34.81 -20.59 -25.41
N TYR A 3 33.79 -19.94 -24.87
CA TYR A 3 33.34 -20.23 -23.50
C TYR A 3 32.68 -21.60 -23.47
N PRO A 4 33.07 -22.50 -22.54
CA PRO A 4 32.39 -23.77 -22.39
C PRO A 4 30.95 -23.51 -21.96
N VAL A 5 30.00 -24.10 -22.66
CA VAL A 5 28.58 -24.09 -22.26
C VAL A 5 28.50 -24.79 -20.90
N PRO A 6 28.03 -24.12 -19.84
CA PRO A 6 27.85 -24.75 -18.54
C PRO A 6 26.91 -25.95 -18.71
N LYS A 7 27.28 -27.10 -18.17
CA LYS A 7 26.34 -28.24 -18.12
C LYS A 7 25.12 -27.80 -17.32
N LEU A 8 23.94 -27.99 -17.90
CA LEU A 8 22.68 -27.81 -17.18
C LEU A 8 22.68 -28.75 -15.98
N PHE A 9 22.16 -28.26 -14.86
CA PHE A 9 21.99 -29.08 -13.66
C PHE A 9 21.00 -30.21 -13.98
N GLU A 10 21.48 -31.45 -13.91
CA GLU A 10 20.67 -32.66 -14.12
C GLU A 10 20.58 -33.41 -12.78
N PRO A 11 19.57 -33.09 -11.95
CA PRO A 11 19.44 -33.72 -10.64
C PRO A 11 19.15 -35.21 -10.78
N THR A 12 19.78 -35.99 -9.91
CA THR A 12 19.43 -37.39 -9.68
C THR A 12 17.99 -37.51 -9.20
N GLN A 13 17.39 -38.70 -9.32
CA GLN A 13 16.02 -38.91 -8.83
C GLN A 13 15.89 -38.60 -7.33
N LYS A 14 16.90 -38.97 -6.54
CA LYS A 14 16.97 -38.66 -5.10
C LYS A 14 16.97 -37.16 -4.84
N GLU A 15 17.76 -36.38 -5.59
CA GLU A 15 17.78 -34.92 -5.44
C GLU A 15 16.46 -34.29 -5.88
N LYS A 16 15.79 -34.83 -6.91
CA LYS A 16 14.44 -34.40 -7.31
C LYS A 16 13.42 -34.63 -6.19
N ASP A 17 13.47 -35.80 -5.55
CA ASP A 17 12.56 -36.16 -4.45
C ASP A 17 12.83 -35.27 -3.22
N GLU A 18 14.10 -35.01 -2.89
CA GLU A 18 14.48 -34.07 -1.82
C GLU A 18 14.03 -32.63 -2.13
N MET A 19 14.21 -32.15 -3.36
CA MET A 19 13.74 -30.84 -3.79
C MET A 19 12.21 -30.73 -3.72
N MET A 20 11.50 -31.78 -4.14
CA MET A 20 10.03 -31.83 -4.07
C MET A 20 9.53 -31.78 -2.62
N ASN A 21 10.18 -32.52 -1.72
CA ASN A 21 9.84 -32.51 -0.30
C ASN A 21 10.11 -31.15 0.33
N ASN A 22 11.26 -30.53 0.05
CA ASN A 22 11.57 -29.19 0.55
C ASN A 22 10.56 -28.15 0.05
N LEU A 23 10.18 -28.21 -1.23
CA LEU A 23 9.15 -27.36 -1.81
C LEU A 23 7.81 -27.54 -1.07
N LEU A 24 7.38 -28.78 -0.87
CA LEU A 24 6.14 -29.08 -0.16
C LEU A 24 6.14 -28.53 1.26
N THR A 25 7.25 -28.72 2.00
CA THR A 25 7.41 -28.17 3.36
C THR A 25 7.37 -26.64 3.38
N SER A 26 7.99 -25.95 2.41
CA SER A 26 7.91 -24.49 2.32
C SER A 26 6.48 -24.02 2.04
N LEU A 27 5.74 -24.71 1.16
CA LEU A 27 4.34 -24.39 0.88
C LEU A 27 3.45 -24.59 2.10
N GLU A 28 3.66 -25.67 2.85
CA GLU A 28 2.95 -25.93 4.12
C GLU A 28 3.24 -24.84 5.16
N ALA A 29 4.51 -24.43 5.27
CA ALA A 29 4.93 -23.37 6.19
C ALA A 29 4.33 -22.00 5.81
N ASP A 30 4.31 -21.67 4.52
CA ASP A 30 3.70 -20.44 4.00
C ASP A 30 2.18 -20.41 4.25
N GLY A 31 1.51 -21.55 4.04
CA GLY A 31 0.10 -21.71 4.34
C GLY A 31 -0.20 -21.55 5.84
N ALA A 32 0.57 -22.23 6.69
CA ALA A 32 0.44 -22.12 8.15
C ALA A 32 0.70 -20.69 8.65
N PHE A 33 1.69 -19.99 8.08
CA PHE A 33 1.94 -18.59 8.36
C PHE A 33 0.74 -17.72 7.99
N SER A 34 0.21 -17.87 6.77
CA SER A 34 -0.91 -17.07 6.29
C SER A 34 -2.14 -17.20 7.18
N THR A 35 -2.49 -18.43 7.57
CA THR A 35 -3.62 -18.69 8.49
C THR A 35 -3.40 -18.01 9.83
N LYS A 36 -2.25 -18.24 10.46
CA LYS A 36 -1.93 -17.68 11.77
C LYS A 36 -1.87 -16.14 11.74
N ALA A 37 -1.31 -15.57 10.68
CA ALA A 37 -1.23 -14.13 10.50
C ALA A 37 -2.63 -13.51 10.46
N HIS A 38 -3.57 -14.12 9.74
CA HIS A 38 -4.95 -13.66 9.69
C HIS A 38 -5.68 -13.80 11.05
N GLU A 39 -5.58 -14.97 11.69
CA GLU A 39 -6.19 -15.23 13.01
C GLU A 39 -5.75 -14.23 14.09
N GLN A 40 -4.52 -13.73 14.02
CA GLN A 40 -3.97 -12.76 14.97
C GLN A 40 -4.19 -11.32 14.53
N GLY A 41 -4.05 -11.06 13.23
CA GLY A 41 -4.09 -9.72 12.65
C GLY A 41 -5.48 -9.12 12.58
N GLU A 42 -6.53 -9.89 12.29
CA GLU A 42 -7.89 -9.35 12.20
C GLU A 42 -8.38 -8.81 13.57
N PRO A 43 -8.30 -9.55 14.68
CA PRO A 43 -8.63 -9.01 16.00
C PRO A 43 -7.76 -7.80 16.39
N ALA A 44 -6.48 -7.79 15.99
CA ALA A 44 -5.58 -6.67 16.22
C ALA A 44 -6.01 -5.42 15.43
N LEU A 45 -6.43 -5.59 14.17
CA LEU A 45 -6.96 -4.51 13.34
C LEU A 45 -8.15 -3.85 14.00
N PHE A 46 -9.11 -4.62 14.52
CA PHE A 46 -10.27 -4.06 15.22
C PHE A 46 -9.87 -3.28 16.48
N ARG A 47 -8.87 -3.74 17.25
CA ARG A 47 -8.34 -2.98 18.40
C ARG A 47 -7.70 -1.67 17.96
N LEU A 48 -6.87 -1.70 16.91
CA LEU A 48 -6.23 -0.50 16.37
C LEU A 48 -7.25 0.51 15.82
N ILE A 49 -8.33 0.04 15.16
CA ILE A 49 -9.42 0.90 14.69
C ILE A 49 -10.08 1.64 15.86
N ASN A 50 -10.37 0.93 16.97
CA ASN A 50 -10.94 1.56 18.16
C ASN A 50 -9.98 2.59 18.79
N ILE A 51 -8.67 2.30 18.79
CA ILE A 51 -7.65 3.25 19.27
C ILE A 51 -7.58 4.46 18.34
N ALA A 52 -7.59 4.25 17.02
CA ALA A 52 -7.56 5.31 16.02
C ALA A 52 -8.78 6.24 16.11
N ASP A 53 -9.95 5.73 16.52
CA ASP A 53 -11.14 6.55 16.71
C ASP A 53 -11.08 7.45 17.96
N SER A 54 -10.18 7.16 18.90
CA SER A 54 -9.97 7.96 20.11
C SER A 54 -9.16 9.24 19.86
N ASP A 55 -9.14 10.18 20.81
CA ASP A 55 -8.38 11.44 20.72
C ASP A 55 -7.18 11.45 21.69
N SER A 56 -6.10 10.75 21.32
CA SER A 56 -4.86 10.68 22.10
C SER A 56 -3.62 10.85 21.21
N GLY A 57 -2.47 11.15 21.81
CA GLY A 57 -1.21 11.21 21.05
C GLY A 57 -0.88 9.88 20.36
N GLN A 58 -1.25 8.76 20.97
CA GLN A 58 -1.06 7.43 20.38
C GLN A 58 -2.07 7.15 19.26
N SER A 59 -3.30 7.67 19.34
CA SER A 59 -4.30 7.47 18.28
C SER A 59 -3.89 8.11 16.95
N ILE A 60 -3.23 9.27 16.99
CA ILE A 60 -2.67 9.90 15.78
C ILE A 60 -1.63 8.99 15.12
N THR A 61 -0.72 8.40 15.90
CA THR A 61 0.29 7.47 15.37
C THR A 61 -0.37 6.21 14.80
N VAL A 62 -1.40 5.67 15.46
CA VAL A 62 -2.14 4.51 14.95
C VAL A 62 -2.90 4.85 13.66
N ARG A 63 -3.52 6.04 13.55
CA ARG A 63 -4.14 6.52 12.30
C ARG A 63 -3.12 6.56 11.16
N LYS A 64 -1.95 7.17 11.38
CA LYS A 64 -0.88 7.22 10.37
C LYS A 64 -0.47 5.82 9.91
N PHE A 65 -0.31 4.90 10.86
CA PHE A 65 0.04 3.51 10.57
C PHE A 65 -1.03 2.83 9.71
N LEU A 66 -2.30 2.89 10.11
CA LEU A 66 -3.42 2.29 9.36
C LEU A 66 -3.58 2.93 7.98
N LEU A 67 -3.38 4.24 7.86
CA LEU A 67 -3.38 4.96 6.59
C LEU A 67 -2.23 4.51 5.68
N GLY A 68 -1.07 4.20 6.25
CA GLY A 68 0.05 3.60 5.52
C GLY A 68 -0.28 2.22 4.95
N CYS A 69 -1.02 1.38 5.68
CA CYS A 69 -1.52 0.11 5.14
C CYS A 69 -2.60 0.32 4.06
N TYR A 70 -3.46 1.34 4.22
CA TYR A 70 -4.49 1.66 3.24
C TYR A 70 -3.92 2.19 1.92
N ASN A 71 -2.96 3.12 1.98
CA ASN A 71 -2.27 3.64 0.80
C ASN A 71 -0.93 4.28 1.20
N GLY A 72 0.12 3.46 1.26
CA GLY A 72 1.45 3.92 1.69
C GLY A 72 2.10 4.96 0.79
N ALA A 73 1.72 5.04 -0.49
CA ALA A 73 2.20 6.08 -1.39
C ALA A 73 1.62 7.46 -1.03
N ARG A 74 0.32 7.51 -0.75
CA ARG A 74 -0.37 8.74 -0.32
C ARG A 74 -0.06 9.09 1.13
N PHE A 75 0.04 8.09 1.98
CA PHE A 75 0.16 8.22 3.43
C PHE A 75 1.41 7.48 3.96
N PRO A 76 2.62 8.01 3.73
CA PRO A 76 3.82 7.37 4.24
C PRO A 76 3.82 7.36 5.77
N PHE A 77 4.32 6.28 6.34
CA PHE A 77 4.46 6.11 7.78
C PHE A 77 5.95 6.02 8.15
N ASP A 78 6.38 6.85 9.09
CA ASP A 78 7.75 6.76 9.64
C ASP A 78 7.80 5.66 10.71
N LEU A 79 8.61 4.63 10.48
CA LEU A 79 8.76 3.52 11.42
C LEU A 79 9.28 3.95 12.80
N THR A 80 9.91 5.11 12.92
CA THR A 80 10.34 5.66 14.21
C THR A 80 9.16 6.14 15.07
N ASP A 81 8.00 6.45 14.46
CA ASP A 81 6.78 6.80 15.20
C ASP A 81 6.29 5.61 16.06
N LEU A 82 6.64 4.36 15.72
CA LEU A 82 6.31 3.19 16.55
C LEU A 82 6.91 3.27 17.97
N ARG A 83 7.98 4.05 18.17
CA ARG A 83 8.63 4.21 19.48
C ARG A 83 7.79 5.00 20.48
N SER A 84 6.75 5.70 20.02
CA SER A 84 5.84 6.46 20.88
C SER A 84 4.62 5.66 21.35
N LEU A 85 4.49 4.40 20.90
CA LEU A 85 3.36 3.54 21.21
C LEU A 85 3.66 2.62 22.39
N ASP A 86 2.62 2.29 23.15
CA ASP A 86 2.71 1.23 24.17
C ASP A 86 2.99 -0.12 23.50
N THR A 87 3.72 -0.99 24.21
CA THR A 87 4.15 -2.30 23.69
C THR A 87 3.00 -3.13 23.11
N ALA A 88 1.81 -3.09 23.74
CA ALA A 88 0.64 -3.81 23.26
C ALA A 88 0.16 -3.29 21.89
N ILE A 89 0.19 -1.98 21.67
CA ILE A 89 -0.22 -1.36 20.41
C ILE A 89 0.81 -1.69 19.32
N VAL A 90 2.11 -1.68 19.63
CA VAL A 90 3.15 -2.11 18.70
C VAL A 90 2.94 -3.57 18.26
N GLN A 91 2.62 -4.47 19.21
CA GLN A 91 2.31 -5.86 18.89
C GLN A 91 1.09 -6.00 17.97
N ASP A 92 0.06 -5.17 18.18
CA ASP A 92 -1.10 -5.13 17.30
C ASP A 92 -0.72 -4.63 15.89
N CYS A 93 0.10 -3.57 15.76
CA CYS A 93 0.61 -3.11 14.48
C CYS A 93 1.38 -4.21 13.72
N LEU A 94 2.25 -4.95 14.41
CA LEU A 94 3.01 -6.04 13.80
C LEU A 94 2.10 -7.20 13.36
N SER A 95 1.06 -7.49 14.14
CA SER A 95 0.07 -8.53 13.80
C SER A 95 -0.72 -8.13 12.54
N VAL A 96 -1.12 -6.86 12.43
CA VAL A 96 -1.78 -6.32 11.23
C VAL A 96 -0.84 -6.36 10.02
N LEU A 97 0.43 -5.97 10.16
CA LEU A 97 1.39 -6.06 9.05
C LEU A 97 1.61 -7.50 8.59
N ALA A 98 1.69 -8.45 9.52
CA ALA A 98 1.81 -9.86 9.17
C ALA A 98 0.60 -10.32 8.34
N MET A 99 -0.62 -9.94 8.74
CA MET A 99 -1.84 -10.23 7.99
C MET A 99 -1.87 -9.54 6.62
N ASP A 100 -1.59 -8.24 6.57
CA ASP A 100 -1.68 -7.41 5.35
C ASP A 100 -0.62 -7.79 4.31
N SER A 101 0.52 -8.36 4.75
CA SER A 101 1.55 -8.95 3.87
C SER A 101 1.06 -10.14 3.04
N ARG A 102 -0.10 -10.70 3.41
CA ARG A 102 -0.84 -11.75 2.71
C ARG A 102 -2.19 -11.18 2.32
N LEU A 103 -2.15 -10.19 1.42
CA LEU A 103 -3.26 -9.32 1.00
C LEU A 103 -4.52 -10.10 0.62
N THR A 104 -5.29 -10.47 1.63
CA THR A 104 -6.55 -11.23 1.50
C THR A 104 -7.69 -10.26 1.25
N GLN A 105 -7.65 -9.11 1.94
CA GLN A 105 -8.57 -8.01 1.83
C GLN A 105 -7.87 -6.73 2.31
N GLU A 106 -8.18 -5.58 1.71
CA GLU A 106 -7.66 -4.28 2.15
C GLU A 106 -8.16 -3.92 3.56
N VAL A 107 -7.30 -3.32 4.39
CA VAL A 107 -7.59 -3.03 5.81
C VAL A 107 -8.91 -2.27 6.03
N HIS A 108 -9.26 -1.34 5.13
CA HIS A 108 -10.49 -0.54 5.26
C HIS A 108 -11.76 -1.34 4.96
N ARG A 109 -11.67 -2.51 4.31
CA ARG A 109 -12.83 -3.33 3.95
C ARG A 109 -13.28 -4.27 5.08
N TYR A 110 -12.54 -4.33 6.19
CA TYR A 110 -12.93 -5.09 7.39
C TYR A 110 -14.02 -4.42 8.22
N ILE A 111 -14.35 -3.15 7.92
CA ILE A 111 -15.38 -2.39 8.60
C ILE A 111 -16.35 -1.75 7.61
N GLU A 112 -17.58 -1.53 8.05
CA GLU A 112 -18.57 -0.80 7.28
C GLU A 112 -18.16 0.68 7.14
N ASN A 113 -18.34 1.25 5.95
CA ASN A 113 -17.93 2.62 5.62
C ASN A 113 -16.43 2.91 5.83
N GLY A 114 -15.58 1.89 5.74
CA GLY A 114 -14.16 2.04 6.06
C GLY A 114 -13.41 3.02 5.16
N SER A 115 -13.77 3.14 3.87
CA SER A 115 -13.17 4.16 3.01
C SER A 115 -13.42 5.57 3.56
N GLN A 116 -14.67 5.87 3.96
CA GLN A 116 -15.04 7.16 4.53
C GLN A 116 -14.34 7.42 5.86
N ILE A 117 -14.22 6.40 6.72
CA ILE A 117 -13.53 6.50 8.01
C ILE A 117 -12.04 6.81 7.82
N PHE A 118 -11.36 6.06 6.94
CA PHE A 118 -9.94 6.26 6.68
C PHE A 118 -9.69 7.63 6.02
N GLU A 119 -10.50 8.04 5.04
CA GLU A 119 -10.40 9.39 4.47
C GLU A 119 -10.65 10.48 5.51
N GLY A 120 -11.57 10.25 6.47
CA GLY A 120 -11.78 11.13 7.61
C GLY A 120 -10.53 11.26 8.48
N TRP A 121 -9.90 10.15 8.85
CA TRP A 121 -8.64 10.17 9.60
C TRP A 121 -7.51 10.87 8.84
N ALA A 122 -7.43 10.72 7.51
CA ALA A 122 -6.44 11.40 6.70
C ALA A 122 -6.52 12.92 6.84
N GLN A 123 -7.72 13.48 6.95
CA GLN A 123 -7.94 14.92 7.19
C GLN A 123 -7.48 15.38 8.59
N THR A 124 -7.44 14.47 9.57
CA THR A 124 -6.98 14.78 10.93
C THR A 124 -5.46 14.68 11.09
N VAL A 125 -4.81 13.83 10.31
CA VAL A 125 -3.38 13.54 10.42
C VAL A 125 -2.55 14.48 9.54
N TRP A 126 -3.05 14.77 8.34
CA TRP A 126 -2.43 15.70 7.42
C TRP A 126 -3.42 16.81 7.11
N SER A 127 -3.02 18.06 7.39
CA SER A 127 -3.79 19.18 6.88
C SER A 127 -3.75 19.18 5.34
N ARG A 128 -4.85 19.60 4.71
CA ARG A 128 -4.97 19.71 3.24
C ARG A 128 -3.76 20.42 2.61
N GLY A 129 -3.27 21.49 3.26
CA GLY A 129 -2.09 22.23 2.83
C GLY A 129 -0.78 21.43 2.91
N GLN A 130 -0.63 20.49 3.85
CA GLN A 130 0.55 19.62 3.94
C GLN A 130 0.56 18.54 2.86
N LEU A 131 -0.61 17.99 2.51
CA LEU A 131 -0.73 17.05 1.38
C LEU A 131 -0.44 17.76 0.05
N GLU A 132 -1.01 18.94 -0.16
CA GLU A 132 -0.76 19.79 -1.34
C GLU A 132 0.70 20.24 -1.45
N THR A 133 1.35 20.59 -0.33
CA THR A 133 2.77 21.00 -0.33
C THR A 133 3.68 19.82 -0.64
N LYS A 134 3.41 18.65 -0.06
CA LYS A 134 4.20 17.44 -0.33
C LYS A 134 4.10 17.03 -1.80
N ALA A 135 2.89 17.03 -2.35
CA ALA A 135 2.64 16.79 -3.77
C ALA A 135 3.41 17.73 -4.70
N LYS A 136 3.43 19.01 -4.35
CA LYS A 136 4.18 20.05 -5.07
C LYS A 136 5.68 19.81 -4.99
N MET A 137 6.20 19.34 -3.84
CA MET A 137 7.62 19.01 -3.69
C MET A 137 8.04 17.74 -4.42
N GLU A 138 7.15 16.75 -4.52
CA GLU A 138 7.40 15.47 -5.22
C GLU A 138 7.09 15.53 -6.74
N GLY A 139 6.76 16.72 -7.27
CA GLY A 139 6.48 16.92 -8.70
C GLY A 139 5.14 16.35 -9.18
N MET A 140 4.23 16.01 -8.26
CA MET A 140 3.00 15.26 -8.50
C MET A 140 1.75 16.16 -8.58
N VAL A 141 1.89 17.44 -8.95
CA VAL A 141 0.77 18.40 -8.94
C VAL A 141 -0.39 17.94 -9.85
N GLU A 142 -0.10 17.33 -11.00
CA GLU A 142 -1.13 16.80 -11.91
C GLU A 142 -1.77 15.49 -11.40
N VAL A 143 -1.04 14.73 -10.59
CA VAL A 143 -1.47 13.44 -10.03
C VAL A 143 -2.29 13.67 -8.76
N LEU A 144 -2.07 14.79 -8.06
CA LEU A 144 -2.73 15.08 -6.80
C LEU A 144 -4.23 15.33 -6.94
N ASP A 145 -4.64 16.00 -8.02
CA ASP A 145 -6.06 16.22 -8.29
C ASP A 145 -6.77 14.88 -8.56
N TYR A 146 -6.11 13.94 -9.24
CA TYR A 146 -6.65 12.60 -9.47
C TYR A 146 -6.72 11.74 -8.18
N PHE A 147 -5.72 11.83 -7.30
CA PHE A 147 -5.67 11.03 -6.06
C PHE A 147 -6.53 11.58 -4.91
N ILE A 148 -6.79 12.88 -4.87
CA ILE A 148 -7.62 13.51 -3.83
C ILE A 148 -9.10 13.46 -4.21
N PHE A 149 -9.45 13.67 -5.49
CA PHE A 149 -10.82 13.86 -5.94
C PHE A 149 -11.42 12.65 -6.66
N GLY A 150 -11.03 11.43 -6.27
CA GLY A 150 -11.57 10.18 -6.84
C GLY A 150 -13.03 10.33 -7.28
N ASN A 151 -13.24 10.26 -8.60
CA ASN A 151 -14.49 10.35 -9.35
C ASN A 151 -15.22 11.71 -9.49
N ASP A 152 -14.76 12.83 -8.92
CA ASP A 152 -15.43 14.14 -9.05
C ASP A 152 -14.54 15.28 -9.59
N LEU A 153 -13.59 14.91 -10.46
CA LEU A 153 -12.69 15.86 -11.13
C LEU A 153 -13.45 16.83 -12.05
N LYS A 154 -14.50 16.35 -12.74
CA LYS A 154 -15.25 17.12 -13.75
C LYS A 154 -16.09 18.24 -13.15
N THR A 155 -16.75 17.99 -12.03
CA THR A 155 -17.62 18.99 -11.39
C THR A 155 -16.78 20.06 -10.69
N THR A 156 -15.72 19.64 -9.99
CA THR A 156 -14.86 20.54 -9.20
C THR A 156 -14.00 21.45 -10.08
N MET A 157 -13.58 20.97 -11.25
CA MET A 157 -12.65 21.72 -12.12
C MET A 157 -13.31 22.28 -13.39
N SER A 158 -14.66 22.30 -13.50
CA SER A 158 -15.38 22.77 -14.71
C SER A 158 -14.98 24.16 -15.21
N HIS A 159 -14.43 25.01 -14.33
CA HIS A 159 -13.95 26.36 -14.64
C HIS A 159 -12.50 26.42 -15.14
N VAL A 160 -11.77 25.30 -15.08
CA VAL A 160 -10.32 25.20 -15.38
C VAL A 160 -10.06 24.29 -16.60
N TYR A 161 -11.06 23.50 -17.04
CA TYR A 161 -10.94 22.70 -18.27
C TYR A 161 -10.84 23.59 -19.51
N THR A 162 -9.70 23.54 -20.18
CA THR A 162 -9.53 24.00 -21.56
C THR A 162 -9.65 22.81 -22.52
N GLU A 163 -10.02 23.04 -23.78
CA GLU A 163 -10.16 21.97 -24.80
C GLU A 163 -8.90 21.10 -24.94
N GLU A 164 -7.72 21.67 -24.66
CA GLU A 164 -6.42 21.01 -24.69
C GLU A 164 -6.27 19.92 -23.59
N PHE A 165 -6.98 20.04 -22.46
CA PHE A 165 -6.88 19.12 -21.32
C PHE A 165 -7.82 17.90 -21.45
N GLU A 166 -8.98 18.06 -22.10
CA GLU A 166 -9.88 16.94 -22.44
C GLU A 166 -9.22 15.98 -23.46
N GLU A 167 -8.43 16.50 -24.41
CA GLU A 167 -7.63 15.67 -25.32
C GLU A 167 -6.52 14.90 -24.58
N HIS A 168 -5.88 15.52 -23.58
CA HIS A 168 -4.82 14.91 -22.77
C HIS A 168 -5.34 13.77 -21.88
N LEU A 169 -6.49 13.96 -21.23
CA LEU A 169 -7.15 12.90 -20.46
C LEU A 169 -7.66 11.76 -21.35
N ALA A 170 -8.21 12.06 -22.54
CA ALA A 170 -8.64 11.06 -23.51
C ALA A 170 -7.47 10.28 -24.15
N MET A 171 -6.24 10.81 -24.05
CA MET A 171 -5.00 10.15 -24.47
C MET A 171 -4.43 9.23 -23.37
N LEU A 172 -4.57 9.62 -22.10
CA LEU A 172 -4.17 8.83 -20.94
C LEU A 172 -5.09 7.61 -20.71
N ASP A 173 -6.40 7.77 -20.91
CA ASP A 173 -7.41 6.73 -20.69
C ASP A 173 -7.37 5.61 -21.76
N ARG A 174 -6.85 5.89 -22.96
CA ARG A 174 -6.87 4.94 -24.07
C ARG A 174 -5.72 3.93 -24.13
N THR A 175 -4.61 4.12 -23.39
CA THR A 175 -3.44 3.25 -23.60
C THR A 175 -2.63 2.81 -22.39
N GLY A 176 -2.79 3.34 -21.17
CA GLY A 176 -2.09 2.84 -19.94
C GLY A 176 -0.55 2.76 -19.99
N ASP A 177 0.07 3.06 -21.13
CA ASP A 177 1.47 2.82 -21.47
C ASP A 177 2.31 4.12 -21.43
N SER A 178 1.65 5.28 -21.34
CA SER A 178 2.27 6.61 -21.49
C SER A 178 3.22 6.92 -20.34
N VAL A 179 2.82 6.62 -19.10
CA VAL A 179 3.62 6.89 -17.89
C VAL A 179 4.87 6.02 -17.84
N ARG A 180 4.76 4.72 -18.21
CA ARG A 180 5.91 3.80 -18.28
C ARG A 180 6.89 4.19 -19.40
N ARG A 181 6.39 4.66 -20.54
CA ARG A 181 7.21 5.07 -21.70
C ARG A 181 7.96 6.38 -21.44
N TRP A 182 7.37 7.32 -20.69
CA TRP A 182 8.02 8.57 -20.31
C TRP A 182 9.20 8.32 -19.36
N ILE A 183 9.04 7.45 -18.36
CA ILE A 183 10.11 7.06 -17.41
C ILE A 183 11.29 6.44 -18.17
N LYS A 184 11.01 5.55 -19.13
CA LYS A 184 12.05 4.85 -19.91
C LYS A 184 12.84 5.76 -20.86
N ASN A 185 12.27 6.86 -21.33
CA ASN A 185 12.90 7.73 -22.34
C ASN A 185 13.62 8.94 -21.74
N ASN A 186 13.47 9.22 -20.44
CA ASN A 186 14.01 10.43 -19.81
C ASN A 186 14.90 10.16 -18.59
N LEU A 187 15.05 8.89 -18.17
CA LEU A 187 15.85 8.52 -16.99
C LEU A 187 16.85 7.36 -17.21
N ASP A 188 17.14 7.00 -18.48
CA ASP A 188 18.31 6.19 -18.87
C ASP A 188 19.11 6.90 -19.97
#